data_AF-A0A973DKV9-F1
#
_entry.id   AF-A0A973DKV9-F1
#
_cell.length_a   1.000
_cell.length_b   1.000
_cell.length_c   1.000
_cell.angle_alpha   90.00
_cell.angle_beta   90.00
_cell.angle_gamma   90.00
#
_symmetry.space_group_name_H-M   'P 1'
#
loop_
_entity.id
_entity.type
_entity.pdbx_description
1 polymer ?
#
loop_
_entity_poly.entity_id
_entity_poly.type
_entity_poly.pdbx_seq_one_letter_code
_entity_poly.pdbx_strand_id
1 'polypeptide(L)' 'MNKLLLAVSACTFSQIAWSHPGHNHADANASMIHLLWLAPIVLAAGIAYYRVNQKRKAAAAKQQEQL' A
#
# COMPACT_ATOMS: atom_id res chain seq x y z
N MET A 1 12.06 3.53 16.60
CA MET A 1 11.31 2.27 16.84
C MET A 1 10.13 2.20 15.90
N ASN A 2 9.68 1.00 15.53
CA ASN A 2 8.40 0.69 14.88
C ASN A 2 8.32 0.46 13.35
N LYS A 3 9.41 0.40 12.57
CA LYS A 3 9.30 -0.22 11.22
C LYS A 3 9.05 -1.73 11.31
N LEU A 4 9.75 -2.38 12.23
CA LEU A 4 9.57 -3.79 12.55
C LEU A 4 8.17 -4.04 13.15
N LEU A 5 7.74 -3.21 14.09
CA LEU A 5 6.40 -3.31 14.68
C LEU A 5 5.30 -3.15 13.62
N LEU A 6 5.46 -2.19 12.70
CA LEU A 6 4.51 -1.97 11.61
C LEU A 6 4.45 -3.16 10.63
N ALA A 7 5.61 -3.73 10.28
CA ALA A 7 5.68 -4.91 9.43
C ALA A 7 5.04 -6.14 10.09
N VAL A 8 5.29 -6.34 11.38
CA VAL A 8 4.69 -7.42 12.17
C VAL A 8 3.17 -7.24 12.28
N SER A 9 2.68 -6.03 12.55
CA SER A 9 1.24 -5.74 12.57
C SER A 9 0.56 -5.96 11.22
N ALA A 10 1.23 -5.65 10.11
CA ALA A 10 0.69 -5.91 8.77
C ALA A 10 0.56 -7.41 8.48
N CYS A 11 1.54 -8.22 8.89
CA CYS A 11 1.49 -9.67 8.72
C CYS A 11 0.40 -10.34 9.58
N THR A 12 0.19 -9.87 10.82
CA THR A 12 -0.82 -10.47 11.71
C THR A 12 -2.25 -10.06 11.34
N PHE A 13 -2.46 -8.85 10.80
CA PHE A 13 -3.79 -8.42 10.32
C PHE A 13 -4.28 -9.24 9.11
N SER A 14 -3.35 -9.79 8.31
CA SER A 14 -3.69 -10.67 7.17
C SER A 14 -4.44 -11.95 7.58
N GLN A 15 -4.37 -12.36 8.85
CA GLN A 15 -5.09 -13.54 9.35
C GLN A 15 -6.59 -13.27 9.53
N ILE A 16 -7.01 -12.01 9.68
CA ILE A 16 -8.44 -11.64 9.78
C ILE A 16 -9.11 -11.70 8.38
N ALA A 17 -8.31 -11.64 7.31
CA ALA A 17 -8.77 -11.86 5.93
C ALA A 17 -8.85 -13.35 5.55
N TRP A 18 -8.58 -14.28 6.47
CA TRP A 18 -8.79 -15.70 6.24
C TRP A 18 -10.31 -15.94 6.20
N SER A 19 -10.84 -16.14 4.99
CA SER A 19 -12.24 -16.45 4.79
C SER A 19 -12.62 -17.65 5.67
N HIS A 20 -13.46 -17.43 6.67
CA HIS A 20 -14.06 -18.52 7.43
C HIS A 20 -14.81 -19.47 6.46
N PRO A 21 -14.88 -20.78 6.74
CA PRO A 21 -15.68 -21.70 5.94
C PRO A 21 -17.14 -21.25 5.97
N GLY A 22 -17.68 -20.81 4.83
CA GLY A 22 -19.04 -20.27 4.74
C GLY A 22 -19.27 -19.19 3.67
N HIS A 23 -18.21 -18.64 3.05
CA HIS A 23 -18.40 -17.78 1.87
C HIS A 23 -18.62 -18.63 0.63
N ASN A 24 -19.74 -18.39 -0.06
CA ASN A 24 -20.05 -19.04 -1.31
C ASN A 24 -19.07 -18.53 -2.38
N HIS A 25 -18.03 -19.30 -2.70
CA HIS A 25 -17.09 -19.00 -3.79
C HIS A 25 -17.78 -18.88 -5.16
N ALA A 26 -19.05 -19.27 -5.27
CA ALA A 26 -19.87 -19.13 -6.46
C ALA A 26 -20.59 -17.78 -6.59
N ASP A 27 -20.45 -16.85 -5.63
CA ASP A 27 -21.00 -15.50 -5.79
C ASP A 27 -20.26 -14.77 -6.92
N ALA A 28 -21.00 -14.16 -7.84
CA ALA A 28 -20.44 -13.44 -8.98
C ALA A 28 -19.46 -12.33 -8.55
N ASN A 29 -19.58 -11.82 -7.32
CA ASN A 29 -18.72 -10.78 -6.78
C ASN A 29 -17.53 -11.30 -5.96
N ALA A 30 -17.40 -12.61 -5.75
CA ALA A 30 -16.31 -13.21 -4.96
C ALA A 30 -14.93 -12.87 -5.55
N SER A 31 -14.83 -12.71 -6.87
CA SER A 31 -13.60 -12.27 -7.55
C SER A 31 -13.23 -10.82 -7.25
N MET A 32 -14.19 -9.95 -6.88
CA MET A 32 -13.92 -8.53 -6.62
C MET A 32 -13.13 -8.31 -5.33
N ILE A 33 -13.24 -9.22 -4.36
CA ILE A 33 -12.45 -9.22 -3.11
C ILE A 33 -10.96 -9.41 -3.42
N HIS A 34 -10.61 -10.13 -4.49
CA HIS A 34 -9.22 -10.33 -4.91
C HIS A 34 -8.58 -9.02 -5.42
N LEU A 35 -9.36 -8.11 -6.00
CA LEU A 35 -8.85 -6.79 -6.38
C LEU A 35 -8.50 -5.95 -5.16
N LEU A 36 -9.25 -6.10 -4.06
CA LEU A 36 -8.96 -5.41 -2.81
C LEU A 36 -7.62 -5.84 -2.21
N TRP A 37 -7.16 -7.06 -2.49
CA TRP A 37 -5.82 -7.53 -2.10
C TRP A 37 -4.67 -6.78 -2.81
N LEU A 38 -4.94 -6.14 -3.95
CA LEU A 38 -3.94 -5.30 -4.62
C LEU A 38 -3.84 -3.90 -3.99
N ALA A 39 -4.81 -3.48 -3.18
CA ALA A 39 -4.84 -2.15 -2.58
C ALA A 39 -3.57 -1.76 -1.82
N PRO A 40 -2.93 -2.64 -1.00
CA PRO A 40 -1.67 -2.32 -0.33
C PRO A 40 -0.53 -2.02 -1.31
N ILE A 41 -0.48 -2.74 -2.44
CA ILE A 41 0.55 -2.55 -3.48
C ILE A 41 0.36 -1.20 -4.16
N VAL A 42 -0.88 -0.87 -4.56
CA VAL A 42 -1.21 0.41 -5.19
C VAL A 42 -0.91 1.58 -4.24
N LEU A 43 -1.26 1.44 -2.96
CA LEU A 43 -1.00 2.47 -1.96
C LEU A 43 0.50 2.69 -1.76
N ALA A 44 1.28 1.60 -1.63
CA ALA A 44 2.74 1.68 -1.50
C ALA A 44 3.39 2.36 -2.71
N ALA A 45 2.96 2.00 -3.93
CA ALA A 45 3.44 2.61 -5.16
C ALA A 45 3.11 4.11 -5.23
N GLY A 46 1.87 4.50 -4.87
CA GLY A 46 1.45 5.89 -4.83
C GLY A 46 2.27 6.73 -3.84
N ILE A 47 2.52 6.22 -2.64
CA ILE A 47 3.35 6.88 -1.62
C ILE A 47 4.80 7.03 -2.11
N ALA A 48 5.37 5.98 -2.71
CA ALA A 48 6.73 6.01 -3.25
C ALA A 48 6.86 7.06 -4.36
N TYR A 49 5.94 7.04 -5.33
CA TYR A 49 5.89 8.02 -6.41
C TYR A 49 5.77 9.46 -5.90
N TYR A 50 4.85 9.70 -4.96
CA TYR A 50 4.67 11.02 -4.35
C TYR A 50 5.96 11.52 -3.68
N ARG A 51 6.64 10.66 -2.92
CA ARG A 51 7.89 11.03 -2.24
C ARG A 51 9.04 11.29 -3.19
N VAL A 52 9.18 10.49 -4.25
CA VAL A 52 10.19 10.72 -5.29
C VAL A 52 9.95 12.06 -5.96
N ASN A 53 8.71 12.38 -6.32
CA ASN A 53 8.38 13.64 -6.97
C ASN A 53 8.62 14.85 -6.06
N GLN A 54 8.30 14.75 -4.77
CA GLN A 54 8.59 15.79 -3.79
C GLN A 54 10.10 16.09 -3.67
N LYS A 55 10.93 15.04 -3.62
CA LYS A 55 12.40 15.21 -3.59
C LYS A 55 12.93 15.89 -4.85
N ARG A 56 12.40 15.53 -6.02
CA ARG A 56 12.78 16.15 -7.30
C ARG A 56 12.44 17.64 -7.32
N LYS A 57 11.23 18.01 -6.87
CA LYS A 57 10.82 19.42 -6.75
C LYS A 57 11.72 20.20 -5.78
N ALA A 58 12.02 19.64 -4.62
CA ALA A 58 12.91 20.26 -3.65
C ALA A 58 14.35 20.43 -4.18
N ALA A 59 14.86 19.46 -4.94
CA ALA A 59 16.17 19.55 -5.58
C ALA A 59 16.20 20.64 -6.68
N ALA A 60 15.14 20.72 -7.50
CA ALA A 60 15.03 21.75 -8.53
C ALA A 60 14.95 23.17 -7.92
N ALA A 61 14.17 23.35 -6.84
CA ALA A 61 14.08 24.63 -6.13
C ALA A 61 15.44 25.09 -5.56
N LYS A 62 16.22 24.17 -4.98
CA LYS A 62 17.56 24.48 -4.47
C LYS A 62 18.53 24.91 -5.58
N GLN A 63 18.44 24.32 -6.77
CA GLN A 63 19.27 24.70 -7.91
C GLN A 63 18.95 26.12 -8.40
N GLN A 64 17.70 26.57 -8.29
CA GLN A 64 17.30 27.94 -8.66
C GLN A 64 17.76 28.99 -7.66
N GLU A 65 17.86 28.66 -6.37
CA GLU A 65 18.37 29.56 -5.32
C GLU A 65 19.90 29.75 -5.39
N GLN A 66 20.61 28.81 -6.02
CA GLN A 66 22.07 28.84 -6.18
C GLN A 66 22.55 29.57 -7.46
N LEU A 67 21.62 30.07 -8.28
CA LEU A 67 21.87 30.84 -9.50
C LEU A 67 21.61 32.33 -9.25
#